data_AF-A0A1I6JA76-F1
#
_entry.id   AF-A0A1I6JA76-F1
#
_cell.length_a   1.000
_cell.length_b   1.000
_cell.length_c   1.000
_cell.angle_alpha   90.00
_cell.angle_beta   90.00
_cell.angle_gamma   90.00
#
_symmetry.space_group_name_H-M   'P 1'
#
loop_
_entity.id
_entity.type
_entity.pdbx_description
1 polymer ?
#
loop_
_entity_poly.entity_id
_entity_poly.type
_entity_poly.pdbx_seq_one_letter_code
_entity_poly.pdbx_strand_id
1 'polypeptide(L)' 'MSQCMGDVPVGAHTDRQMAEFLREEATHLGVSQSELLRRVFEYYRDCCEGNFECPECGEELRVNL' A
#
# COMPACT_ATOMS: atom_id res chain seq x y z
N MET A 1 15.44 -27.12 -5.83
CA MET A 1 14.44 -26.03 -5.90
C MET A 1 15.07 -24.81 -5.26
N SER A 2 15.48 -23.84 -6.07
CA SER A 2 16.11 -22.60 -5.62
C SER A 2 15.08 -21.74 -4.88
N GLN A 3 15.27 -21.57 -3.58
CA GLN A 3 14.61 -20.53 -2.78
C GLN A 3 15.18 -19.16 -3.19
N CYS A 4 14.75 -18.64 -4.34
CA CYS A 4 14.96 -17.24 -4.70
C CYS A 4 13.71 -16.45 -4.26
N MET A 5 13.46 -16.42 -2.95
CA MET A 5 12.64 -15.39 -2.33
C MET A 5 13.58 -14.57 -1.46
N GLY A 6 14.46 -13.82 -2.11
CA GLY A 6 15.23 -12.79 -1.41
C GLY A 6 14.33 -11.60 -1.17
N ASP A 7 14.36 -11.04 0.04
CA ASP A 7 13.73 -9.76 0.35
C ASP A 7 14.32 -8.69 -0.58
N VAL A 8 13.64 -8.37 -1.68
CA VAL A 8 14.04 -7.25 -2.54
C VAL A 8 13.63 -5.98 -1.80
N PRO A 9 14.58 -5.12 -1.38
CA PRO A 9 14.22 -3.88 -0.73
C PRO A 9 13.46 -3.00 -1.73
N VAL A 10 12.20 -2.71 -1.41
CA VAL A 10 11.36 -1.78 -2.18
C VAL A 10 11.45 -0.41 -1.53
N GLY A 11 11.82 0.59 -2.32
CA GLY A 11 11.81 2.00 -1.92
C GLY A 11 10.89 2.79 -2.84
N ALA A 12 10.18 3.78 -2.27
CA ALA A 12 9.40 4.73 -3.05
C ALA A 12 10.17 6.05 -3.17
N HIS A 13 10.33 6.55 -4.40
CA HIS A 13 10.82 7.91 -4.62
C HIS A 13 9.65 8.87 -4.46
N THR A 14 9.66 9.62 -3.35
CA THR A 14 8.66 10.62 -3.04
C THR A 14 9.32 11.97 -2.83
N ASP A 15 8.59 13.06 -3.05
CA ASP A 15 9.03 14.36 -2.57
C ASP A 15 9.05 14.41 -1.03
N ARG A 16 9.57 15.53 -0.50
CA ARG A 16 9.71 15.72 0.96
C ARG A 16 8.35 15.74 1.66
N GLN A 17 7.36 16.41 1.08
CA GLN A 17 6.03 16.57 1.69
C GLN A 17 5.35 15.20 1.83
N MET A 18 5.42 14.39 0.78
CA MET A 18 4.90 13.02 0.80
C MET A 18 5.68 12.11 1.75
N ALA A 19 7.00 12.27 1.85
CA ALA A 19 7.81 11.51 2.80
C ALA A 19 7.45 11.84 4.26
N GLU A 20 7.15 13.11 4.57
CA GLU A 20 6.68 13.56 5.88
C GLU A 20 5.30 12.98 6.19
N PHE A 21 4.35 13.11 5.25
CA PHE A 21 3.01 12.54 5.36
C PHE A 21 3.04 11.02 5.67
N LEU A 22 3.80 10.25 4.90
CA LEU A 22 3.91 8.80 5.11
C LEU A 22 4.50 8.44 6.48
N ARG A 23 5.41 9.26 7.00
CA ARG A 23 6.01 9.05 8.32
C ARG A 23 5.02 9.36 9.45
N GLU A 24 4.26 10.43 9.32
CA GLU A 24 3.23 10.82 10.29
C GLU A 24 2.12 9.76 10.35
N GLU A 25 1.63 9.30 9.19
CA GLU A 25 0.59 8.28 9.13
C GLU A 25 1.06 6.92 9.68
N ALA A 26 2.29 6.51 9.35
CA ALA A 26 2.87 5.30 9.95
C ALA A 26 2.95 5.41 11.48
N THR A 27 3.28 6.59 12.00
CA THR A 27 3.32 6.87 13.44
C THR A 27 1.93 6.83 14.06
N HIS A 28 0.93 7.46 13.43
CA HIS A 28 -0.47 7.44 13.89
C HIS A 28 -1.03 6.02 13.96
N LEU A 29 -0.67 5.17 13.00
CA LEU A 29 -1.10 3.77 12.95
C LEU A 29 -0.25 2.83 13.81
N GLY A 30 0.85 3.32 14.40
CA GLY A 30 1.76 2.53 15.22
C GLY A 30 2.52 1.44 14.45
N VAL A 31 2.79 1.66 13.15
CA VAL A 31 3.48 0.72 12.26
C VAL A 31 4.74 1.33 11.64
N SER A 32 5.57 0.50 11.01
CA SER A 32 6.69 1.01 10.22
C SER A 32 6.18 1.62 8.89
N GLN A 33 6.97 2.52 8.31
CA GLN A 33 6.64 3.09 6.99
C GLN A 33 6.55 2.01 5.90
N SER A 34 7.41 0.98 5.97
CA SER A 34 7.36 -0.16 5.04
C SER A 34 6.06 -0.96 5.17
N GLU A 35 5.54 -1.13 6.39
CA GLU A 35 4.27 -1.81 6.63
C GLU A 35 3.08 -0.99 6.13
N LEU A 36 3.11 0.34 6.31
CA LEU A 36 2.12 1.23 5.70
C LEU A 36 2.11 1.08 4.18
N LEU A 37 3.28 1.17 3.54
CA LEU A 37 3.39 1.03 2.08
C LEU A 37 2.95 -0.36 1.60
N ARG A 38 3.29 -1.44 2.32
CA ARG A 38 2.82 -2.80 2.01
C ARG A 38 1.29 -2.85 1.96
N ARG A 39 0.61 -2.31 2.98
CA ARG A 39 -0.86 -2.26 3.02
C ARG A 39 -1.43 -1.46 1.86
N VAL A 40 -0.87 -0.27 1.59
CA VAL A 40 -1.32 0.56 0.46
C VAL A 40 -1.19 -0.17 -0.87
N PHE A 41 -0.07 -0.87 -1.10
CA PHE A 41 0.12 -1.64 -2.34
C PHE A 41 -0.80 -2.87 -2.42
N GLU A 42 -1.14 -3.50 -1.29
CA GLU A 42 -2.16 -4.56 -1.25
C GLU A 42 -3.53 -4.02 -1.66
N TYR A 43 -3.96 -2.90 -1.08
CA TYR A 43 -5.22 -2.25 -1.48
C TYR A 43 -5.22 -1.86 -2.95
N TYR A 44 -4.11 -1.30 -3.44
CA TYR A 44 -3.98 -0.94 -4.85
C TYR A 44 -4.08 -2.16 -5.76
N ARG A 45 -3.40 -3.28 -5.42
CA ARG A 45 -3.50 -4.53 -6.16
C ARG A 45 -4.95 -5.02 -6.19
N ASP A 46 -5.61 -5.05 -5.05
CA ASP A 46 -6.99 -5.54 -4.94
C ASP A 46 -7.95 -4.67 -5.78
N CYS A 47 -7.74 -3.35 -5.82
CA CYS A 47 -8.47 -2.44 -6.70
C CYS A 47 -8.22 -2.74 -8.19
N CYS A 48 -6.97 -2.99 -8.58
CA CYS A 48 -6.63 -3.30 -9.98
C CYS A 48 -7.17 -4.65 -10.45
N GLU A 49 -7.31 -5.62 -9.54
CA GLU A 49 -7.83 -6.95 -9.83
C GLU A 49 -9.36 -7.03 -9.75
N GLY A 50 -10.05 -5.94 -9.39
CA GLY A 50 -11.50 -5.90 -9.22
C GLY A 50 -11.98 -6.62 -7.95
N ASN A 51 -11.07 -6.89 -7.01
CA ASN A 51 -11.33 -7.57 -5.74
C ASN A 51 -11.63 -6.59 -4.59
N PHE A 52 -11.79 -5.30 -4.90
CA PHE A 52 -12.05 -4.26 -3.90
C PHE A 52 -13.51 -3.80 -3.98
N GLU A 53 -14.37 -4.38 -3.15
CA GLU A 53 -15.80 -4.07 -3.09
C GLU A 53 -16.11 -3.12 -1.92
N CYS A 54 -17.07 -2.22 -2.14
CA CYS A 54 -17.61 -1.39 -1.07
C CYS A 54 -18.38 -2.27 -0.06
N PRO A 55 -18.06 -2.22 1.24
CA PRO A 55 -18.74 -3.04 2.24
C PRO A 55 -20.23 -2.68 2.44
N GLU A 56 -20.66 -1.51 2.00
CA GLU A 56 -22.03 -1.01 2.16
C GLU A 56 -22.95 -1.42 1.00
N CYS A 57 -22.45 -1.39 -0.25
CA CYS A 57 -23.27 -1.65 -1.45
C CYS A 57 -22.80 -2.83 -2.31
N GLY A 58 -21.61 -3.38 -2.06
CA GLY A 58 -21.03 -4.46 -2.85
C GLY A 58 -20.55 -4.06 -4.25
N GLU A 59 -20.57 -2.76 -4.59
CA GLU A 59 -20.04 -2.27 -5.86
C GLU A 59 -18.51 -2.23 -5.86
N GLU A 60 -17.90 -2.54 -7.00
CA GLU A 60 -16.46 -2.47 -7.22
C GLU A 60 -15.96 -1.02 -7.06
N LEU A 61 -15.00 -0.81 -6.17
CA LEU A 61 -14.34 0.47 -5.95
C LEU A 61 -13.10 0.56 -6.85
N ARG A 62 -13.04 1.61 -7.67
CA ARG A 62 -11.90 1.88 -8.55
C ARG A 62 -11.18 3.15 -8.12
N VAL A 63 -9.86 3.05 -7.97
CA VAL A 63 -9.00 4.21 -7.81
C VAL A 63 -8.74 4.80 -9.20
N ASN A 64 -9.24 6.02 -9.44
CA ASN A 64 -8.88 6.81 -10.62
C ASN A 64 -7.68 7.69 -10.26
N LEU A 65 -6.51 7.37 -10.83
CA LEU A 65 -5.28 8.15 -10.71
C LEU A 65 -5.17 9.21 -11.82
#